data_AF-A0A6N8XGZ0-F1
#
_entry.id   AF-A0A6N8XGZ0-F1
#
_cell.length_a   1.000
_cell.length_b   1.000
_cell.length_c   1.000
_cell.angle_alpha   90.00
_cell.angle_beta   90.00
_cell.angle_gamma   90.00
#
_symmetry.space_group_name_H-M   'P 1'
#
loop_
_entity.id
_entity.type
_entity.pdbx_description
1 polymer ?
#
loop_
_entity_poly.entity_id
_entity_poly.type
_entity_poly.pdbx_seq_one_letter_code
_entity_poly.pdbx_strand_id
1 'polypeptide(L)'
;MYQISEAAALSGLTVRALRHYDAISLLRPTTRSDAGYRLYGNDDVKALRRIRRYQGFGFSLDEIGELLTAKAPDRLKSLRNQRDAVRQRASDTAQMVRAINQEITMENTGETEPTDRLGRAQRLYREYHDRSKSEPVPSLSPLLVDALDLLRPLTGPKSMDPDAVKLAALIHHCRNDNANLADLCQRFLDQEPNPDDRAFAAINLVNALTFLERHEDAVATHRAHIVHAIENRPATEWADTMDISSTSFSWIATDRRDEWVRLFRTVNAGVAPTAENRASRYELCHTAIMVMGGADGKYAEDIVELTGRMAEIIAEDPDWSERRWAEQRFEQQKVGNAVRSGDPEAVTDAVDDYRAFLEQCDWPDEFIATAYSNLGAMMPWENRDEVAVYCFVRAQQDGELDGYGYAWFASA
;
A
#
# COMPACT_ATOMS: atom_id res chain seq x y z
N MET A 1 -18.96 -31.15 -29.75
CA MET A 1 -20.34 -30.67 -29.54
C MET A 1 -20.82 -31.21 -28.21
N TYR A 2 -21.59 -30.45 -27.46
CA TYR A 2 -22.03 -30.77 -26.10
C TYR A 2 -23.56 -30.74 -26.01
N GLN A 3 -24.15 -31.70 -25.31
CA GLN A 3 -25.56 -31.65 -24.95
C GLN A 3 -25.81 -30.55 -23.93
N ILE A 4 -27.06 -30.13 -23.75
CA ILE A 4 -27.41 -29.01 -22.87
C ILE A 4 -26.97 -29.20 -21.41
N SER A 5 -26.98 -30.42 -20.88
CA SER A 5 -26.52 -30.74 -19.52
C SER A 5 -25.00 -30.60 -19.39
N GLU A 6 -24.25 -31.07 -20.38
CA GLU A 6 -22.79 -30.98 -20.42
C GLU A 6 -22.34 -29.52 -20.60
N ALA A 7 -22.99 -28.77 -21.49
CA ALA A 7 -22.71 -27.35 -21.70
C ALA A 7 -23.02 -26.51 -20.45
N ALA A 8 -24.11 -26.82 -19.75
CA ALA A 8 -24.45 -26.21 -18.46
C ALA A 8 -23.35 -26.47 -17.42
N ALA A 9 -22.93 -27.72 -17.25
CA ALA A 9 -21.86 -28.09 -16.32
C ALA A 9 -20.53 -27.39 -16.68
N LEU A 10 -20.13 -27.42 -17.95
CA LEU A 10 -18.87 -26.82 -18.41
C LEU A 10 -18.86 -25.29 -18.30
N SER A 11 -20.01 -24.64 -18.32
CA SER A 11 -20.14 -23.18 -18.17
C SER A 11 -20.47 -22.72 -16.75
N GLY A 12 -20.71 -23.66 -15.82
CA GLY A 12 -21.17 -23.35 -14.47
C GLY A 12 -22.57 -22.75 -14.43
N LEU A 13 -23.40 -22.96 -15.46
CA LEU A 13 -24.77 -22.45 -15.53
C LEU A 13 -25.77 -23.58 -15.33
N THR A 14 -27.03 -23.23 -15.09
CA THR A 14 -28.09 -24.24 -15.01
C THR A 14 -28.64 -24.55 -16.41
N VAL A 15 -29.14 -25.77 -16.62
CA VAL A 15 -29.88 -26.12 -17.84
C VAL A 15 -31.04 -25.16 -18.09
N ARG A 16 -31.70 -24.69 -17.01
CA ARG A 16 -32.75 -23.67 -17.08
C ARG A 16 -32.25 -22.35 -17.67
N ALA A 17 -31.06 -21.88 -17.25
CA ALA A 17 -30.45 -20.67 -17.79
C ALA A 17 -30.17 -20.79 -19.29
N LEU A 18 -29.59 -21.92 -19.73
CA LEU A 18 -29.32 -22.15 -21.16
C LEU A 18 -30.61 -22.16 -22.02
N ARG A 19 -31.70 -22.74 -21.52
CA ARG A 19 -33.00 -22.69 -22.21
C ARG A 19 -33.55 -21.26 -22.28
N HIS A 20 -33.38 -20.50 -21.21
CA HIS A 20 -33.82 -19.11 -21.18
C HIS A 20 -33.02 -18.25 -22.16
N TYR A 21 -31.69 -18.38 -22.20
CA TYR A 21 -30.83 -17.64 -23.14
C TYR A 21 -31.12 -17.95 -24.60
N ASP A 22 -31.44 -19.21 -24.92
CA ASP A 22 -31.92 -19.58 -26.25
C ASP A 22 -33.27 -18.90 -26.57
N ALA A 23 -34.21 -18.92 -25.62
CA ALA A 23 -35.54 -18.32 -25.80
C ALA A 23 -35.49 -16.80 -26.02
N ILE A 24 -34.64 -16.08 -25.29
CA ILE A 24 -34.44 -14.62 -25.48
C ILE A 24 -33.43 -14.29 -26.56
N SER A 25 -32.89 -15.30 -27.27
CA SER A 25 -31.86 -15.15 -28.31
C SER A 25 -30.55 -14.52 -27.87
N LEU A 26 -30.25 -14.54 -26.56
CA LEU A 26 -28.97 -14.09 -26.02
C LEU A 26 -27.83 -15.02 -26.46
N LEU A 27 -28.09 -16.33 -26.47
CA LEU A 27 -27.16 -17.33 -27.00
C LEU A 27 -27.94 -18.55 -27.47
N ARG A 28 -27.81 -18.86 -28.76
CA ARG A 28 -28.44 -20.02 -29.40
C ARG A 28 -27.43 -21.16 -29.55
N PRO A 29 -27.87 -22.42 -29.46
CA PRO A 29 -26.98 -23.55 -29.72
C PRO A 29 -26.48 -23.52 -31.17
N THR A 30 -25.22 -23.88 -31.39
CA THR A 30 -24.60 -23.98 -32.72
C THR A 30 -25.47 -24.80 -33.68
N THR A 31 -26.07 -25.90 -33.22
CA THR A 31 -26.99 -26.70 -34.03
C THR A 31 -27.96 -27.50 -33.18
N ARG A 32 -28.83 -28.27 -33.83
CA ARG A 32 -29.68 -29.29 -33.22
C ARG A 32 -29.38 -30.65 -33.86
N SER A 33 -29.48 -31.71 -33.07
CA SER A 33 -29.41 -33.09 -33.60
C SER A 33 -30.64 -33.39 -34.47
N ASP A 34 -30.61 -34.46 -35.26
CA ASP A 34 -31.76 -34.95 -36.04
C ASP A 34 -33.00 -35.23 -35.17
N ALA A 35 -32.81 -35.65 -33.92
CA ALA A 35 -33.87 -35.84 -32.93
C ALA A 35 -34.34 -34.53 -32.22
N GLY A 36 -33.84 -33.36 -32.62
CA GLY A 36 -34.24 -32.04 -32.11
C GLY A 36 -33.52 -31.54 -30.84
N TYR A 37 -32.57 -32.30 -30.27
CA TYR A 37 -31.78 -31.89 -29.10
C TYR A 37 -30.83 -30.74 -29.42
N ARG A 38 -30.59 -29.86 -28.43
CA ARG A 38 -29.68 -28.70 -28.57
C ARG A 38 -28.24 -29.15 -28.44
N LEU A 39 -27.40 -28.78 -29.41
CA LEU A 39 -25.99 -29.10 -29.44
C LEU A 39 -25.16 -27.81 -29.43
N TYR A 40 -24.33 -27.67 -28.39
CA TYR A 40 -23.49 -26.51 -28.18
C TYR A 40 -22.06 -26.78 -28.64
N GLY A 41 -21.48 -25.84 -29.39
CA GLY A 41 -20.08 -25.86 -29.79
C GLY A 41 -19.14 -25.41 -28.68
N ASN A 42 -17.83 -25.51 -28.94
CA ASN A 42 -16.82 -24.96 -28.03
C ASN A 42 -16.97 -23.44 -27.84
N ASP A 43 -17.28 -22.72 -28.91
CA ASP A 43 -17.41 -21.26 -28.85
C ASP A 43 -18.69 -20.83 -28.12
N ASP A 44 -19.75 -21.62 -28.20
CA ASP A 44 -20.95 -21.43 -27.36
C ASP A 44 -20.61 -21.55 -25.88
N VAL A 45 -19.84 -22.58 -25.49
CA VAL A 45 -19.42 -22.78 -24.10
C VAL A 45 -18.53 -21.62 -23.63
N LYS A 46 -17.61 -21.12 -24.48
CA LYS A 46 -16.82 -19.91 -24.16
C LYS A 46 -17.70 -18.68 -23.96
N ALA A 47 -18.70 -18.50 -24.82
CA ALA A 47 -19.65 -17.39 -24.71
C ALA A 47 -20.54 -17.53 -23.46
N LEU A 48 -21.01 -18.73 -23.12
CA LEU A 48 -21.74 -19.01 -21.88
C LEU A 48 -20.92 -18.69 -20.62
N ARG A 49 -19.63 -19.08 -20.59
CA ARG A 49 -18.72 -18.68 -19.50
C ARG A 49 -18.54 -17.16 -19.40
N ARG A 50 -18.52 -16.46 -20.54
CA ARG A 50 -18.45 -15.00 -20.57
C ARG A 50 -19.74 -14.35 -20.06
N ILE A 51 -20.91 -14.86 -20.44
CA ILE A 51 -22.21 -14.43 -19.89
C ILE A 51 -22.21 -14.55 -18.36
N ARG A 52 -21.83 -15.71 -17.82
CA ARG A 52 -21.77 -15.93 -16.36
C ARG A 52 -20.89 -14.90 -15.65
N ARG A 53 -19.72 -14.58 -16.20
CA ARG A 53 -18.83 -13.55 -15.62
C ARG A 53 -19.46 -12.17 -15.65
N TYR A 54 -20.06 -11.76 -16.78
CA TYR A 54 -20.67 -10.44 -16.88
C TYR A 54 -21.89 -10.28 -15.98
N GLN A 55 -22.68 -11.33 -15.78
CA GLN A 55 -23.72 -11.33 -14.74
C GLN A 55 -23.12 -11.13 -13.34
N GLY A 56 -21.98 -11.78 -13.05
CA GLY A 56 -21.24 -11.57 -11.80
C GLY A 56 -20.73 -10.15 -11.60
N PHE A 57 -20.53 -9.39 -12.68
CA PHE A 57 -20.18 -7.96 -12.63
C PHE A 57 -21.40 -7.04 -12.52
N GLY A 58 -22.61 -7.59 -12.55
CA GLY A 58 -23.86 -6.84 -12.43
C GLY A 58 -24.38 -6.25 -13.74
N PHE A 59 -23.98 -6.77 -14.90
CA PHE A 59 -24.63 -6.43 -16.18
C PHE A 59 -25.98 -7.15 -16.31
N SER A 60 -26.97 -6.45 -16.88
CA SER A 60 -28.24 -7.02 -17.31
C SER A 60 -28.06 -7.95 -18.52
N LEU A 61 -29.04 -8.82 -18.79
CA LEU A 61 -28.95 -9.75 -19.93
C LEU A 61 -28.91 -9.02 -21.28
N ASP A 62 -29.56 -7.86 -21.39
CA ASP A 62 -29.59 -7.06 -22.61
C ASP A 62 -28.20 -6.44 -22.89
N GLU A 63 -27.58 -5.83 -21.87
CA GLU A 63 -26.22 -5.30 -21.95
C GLU A 63 -25.21 -6.41 -22.27
N ILE A 64 -25.39 -7.60 -21.71
CA ILE A 64 -24.55 -8.76 -22.03
C ILE A 64 -24.69 -9.13 -23.50
N GLY A 65 -25.91 -9.09 -24.07
CA GLY A 65 -26.13 -9.32 -25.49
C GLY A 65 -25.32 -8.36 -26.37
N GLU A 66 -25.39 -7.06 -26.08
CA GLU A 66 -24.60 -6.04 -26.76
C GLU A 66 -23.10 -6.33 -26.62
N LEU A 67 -22.64 -6.59 -25.39
CA LEU A 67 -21.23 -6.87 -25.09
C LEU A 67 -20.71 -8.11 -25.80
N LEU A 68 -21.54 -9.15 -26.01
CA LEU A 68 -21.11 -10.34 -26.75
C LEU A 68 -20.76 -10.00 -28.20
N THR A 69 -21.54 -9.13 -28.83
CA THR A 69 -21.37 -8.70 -30.23
C THR A 69 -20.43 -7.50 -30.43
N ALA A 70 -20.15 -6.73 -29.38
CA ALA A 70 -19.33 -5.52 -29.45
C ALA A 70 -17.86 -5.80 -29.86
N LYS A 71 -17.24 -4.86 -30.57
CA LYS A 71 -15.79 -4.88 -30.82
C LYS A 71 -15.01 -4.68 -29.53
N ALA A 72 -13.73 -5.06 -29.53
CA ALA A 72 -12.89 -4.99 -28.34
C ALA A 72 -12.85 -3.59 -27.68
N PRO A 73 -12.73 -2.46 -28.41
CA PRO A 73 -12.70 -1.13 -27.79
C PRO A 73 -13.98 -0.79 -27.03
N ASP A 74 -15.15 -1.03 -27.64
CA ASP A 74 -16.46 -0.73 -27.04
C ASP A 74 -16.74 -1.61 -25.83
N ARG A 75 -16.38 -2.90 -25.93
CA ARG A 75 -16.50 -3.86 -24.83
C ARG A 75 -15.63 -3.45 -23.63
N LEU A 76 -14.40 -3.00 -23.88
CA LEU A 76 -13.50 -2.50 -22.84
C LEU A 76 -14.04 -1.22 -22.20
N LYS A 77 -14.61 -0.31 -22.99
CA LYS A 77 -15.24 0.91 -22.49
C LYS A 77 -16.39 0.59 -21.53
N SER A 78 -17.31 -0.30 -21.90
CA SER A 78 -18.42 -0.70 -21.02
C SER A 78 -17.95 -1.40 -19.75
N LEU A 79 -16.89 -2.22 -19.83
CA LEU A 79 -16.29 -2.85 -18.63
C LEU A 79 -15.65 -1.82 -17.68
N ARG A 80 -14.98 -0.79 -18.22
CA ARG A 80 -14.43 0.32 -17.43
C ARG A 80 -15.56 1.12 -16.76
N ASN A 81 -16.60 1.48 -17.51
CA ASN A 81 -17.75 2.18 -16.96
C ASN A 81 -18.42 1.38 -15.83
N GLN A 82 -18.58 0.06 -16.00
CA GLN A 82 -19.14 -0.78 -14.95
C GLN A 82 -18.22 -0.90 -13.74
N ARG A 83 -16.89 -1.01 -13.93
CA ARG A 83 -15.92 -0.96 -12.84
C ARG A 83 -16.07 0.34 -12.06
N ASP A 84 -16.14 1.47 -12.75
CA ASP A 84 -16.24 2.78 -12.12
C ASP A 84 -17.58 2.95 -11.40
N ALA A 85 -18.69 2.43 -11.97
CA ALA A 85 -19.98 2.38 -11.29
C ALA A 85 -19.98 1.47 -10.06
N VAL A 86 -19.30 0.32 -10.11
CA VAL A 86 -19.12 -0.56 -8.93
C VAL A 86 -18.27 0.13 -7.86
N ARG A 87 -17.19 0.83 -8.25
CA ARG A 87 -16.38 1.63 -7.33
C ARG A 87 -17.19 2.75 -6.67
N GLN A 88 -17.99 3.46 -7.45
CA GLN A 88 -18.87 4.49 -6.93
C GLN A 88 -19.86 3.89 -5.93
N ARG A 89 -20.53 2.79 -6.27
CA ARG A 89 -21.43 2.08 -5.33
C ARG A 89 -20.70 1.59 -4.08
N ALA A 90 -19.46 1.13 -4.18
CA ALA A 90 -18.67 0.74 -3.03
C ALA A 90 -18.33 1.95 -2.14
N SER A 91 -17.95 3.08 -2.74
CA SER A 91 -17.76 4.36 -2.03
C SER A 91 -19.04 4.82 -1.35
N ASP A 92 -20.18 4.82 -2.05
CA ASP A 92 -21.48 5.21 -1.52
C ASP A 92 -21.91 4.27 -0.39
N THR A 93 -21.68 2.97 -0.54
CA THR A 93 -21.93 1.98 0.52
C THR A 93 -21.03 2.24 1.72
N ALA A 94 -19.75 2.54 1.51
CA ALA A 94 -18.82 2.89 2.59
C ALA A 94 -19.22 4.20 3.27
N GLN A 95 -19.71 5.20 2.53
CA GLN A 95 -20.29 6.43 3.08
C GLN A 95 -21.54 6.13 3.90
N MET A 96 -22.41 5.25 3.40
CA MET A 96 -23.62 4.83 4.13
C MET A 96 -23.26 4.06 5.40
N VAL A 97 -22.26 3.17 5.36
CA VAL A 97 -21.72 2.51 6.56
C VAL A 97 -21.15 3.54 7.54
N ARG A 98 -20.41 4.55 7.06
CA ARG A 98 -19.93 5.65 7.92
C ARG A 98 -21.08 6.44 8.53
N ALA A 99 -22.11 6.77 7.77
CA ALA A 99 -23.29 7.47 8.26
C ALA A 99 -24.08 6.62 9.27
N ILE A 100 -24.24 5.31 9.01
CA ILE A 100 -24.82 4.36 9.97
C ILE A 100 -23.97 4.30 11.24
N ASN A 101 -22.65 4.24 11.13
CA ASN A 101 -21.75 4.26 12.29
C ASN A 101 -21.82 5.58 13.05
N GLN A 102 -22.01 6.71 12.36
CA GLN A 102 -22.27 8.01 12.97
C GLN A 102 -23.62 8.01 13.67
N GLU A 103 -24.68 7.46 13.08
CA GLU A 103 -26.00 7.35 13.71
C GLU A 103 -25.96 6.41 14.92
N ILE A 104 -25.30 5.25 14.82
CA ILE A 104 -25.01 4.36 15.95
C ILE A 104 -24.26 5.14 17.03
N THR A 105 -23.28 5.97 16.65
CA THR A 105 -22.56 6.82 17.60
C THR A 105 -23.48 7.88 18.20
N MET A 106 -24.36 8.50 17.42
CA MET A 106 -25.29 9.55 17.87
C MET A 106 -26.34 9.00 18.84
N GLU A 107 -26.96 7.86 18.50
CA GLU A 107 -27.85 7.08 19.38
C GLU A 107 -27.11 6.66 20.66
N ASN A 108 -25.83 6.27 20.58
CA ASN A 108 -25.00 5.99 21.76
C ASN A 108 -24.61 7.27 22.55
N THR A 109 -24.56 8.45 21.92
CA THR A 109 -24.21 9.72 22.59
C THR A 109 -25.38 10.37 23.34
N GLY A 110 -26.59 9.83 23.24
CA GLY A 110 -27.61 9.97 24.28
C GLY A 110 -27.26 9.11 25.50
N GLU A 111 -26.11 9.37 26.13
CA GLU A 111 -25.53 8.62 27.26
C GLU A 111 -25.71 7.08 27.22
N THR A 112 -24.92 6.41 26.38
CA THR A 112 -24.33 5.13 26.78
C THR A 112 -22.85 5.10 26.36
N GLU A 113 -21.96 5.00 27.36
CA GLU A 113 -20.56 4.59 27.16
C GLU A 113 -20.52 3.43 26.13
N PRO A 114 -19.55 3.38 25.18
CA PRO A 114 -19.34 2.17 24.40
C PRO A 114 -19.24 1.02 25.41
N THR A 115 -20.16 0.06 25.37
CA THR A 115 -20.22 -0.96 26.44
C THR A 115 -19.14 -2.02 26.24
N ASP A 116 -18.75 -2.24 24.98
CA ASP A 116 -17.67 -3.14 24.62
C ASP A 116 -16.30 -2.49 24.79
N ARG A 117 -15.28 -3.33 25.02
CA ARG A 117 -13.93 -2.87 25.33
C ARG A 117 -13.24 -2.19 24.14
N LEU A 118 -13.50 -2.65 22.92
CA LEU A 118 -12.84 -2.14 21.72
C LEU A 118 -13.30 -0.71 21.43
N GLY A 119 -14.61 -0.44 21.48
CA GLY A 119 -15.17 0.89 21.30
C GLY A 119 -14.65 1.90 22.33
N ARG A 120 -14.49 1.48 23.60
CA ARG A 120 -13.89 2.34 24.65
C ARG A 120 -12.42 2.64 24.36
N ALA A 121 -11.64 1.64 23.94
CA ALA A 121 -10.24 1.83 23.57
C ALA A 121 -10.08 2.75 22.36
N GLN A 122 -10.93 2.59 21.33
CA GLN A 122 -10.95 3.46 20.15
C GLN A 122 -11.25 4.92 20.52
N ARG A 123 -12.18 5.14 21.46
CA ARG A 123 -12.49 6.48 21.96
C ARG A 123 -11.27 7.11 22.63
N LEU A 124 -10.61 6.39 23.53
CA LEU A 124 -9.42 6.89 24.23
C LEU A 124 -8.26 7.20 23.26
N TYR A 125 -8.04 6.34 22.26
CA TYR A 125 -7.05 6.61 21.22
C TYR A 125 -7.40 7.84 20.37
N ARG A 126 -8.69 8.03 20.03
CA ARG A 126 -9.14 9.23 19.29
C ARG A 126 -8.94 10.49 20.11
N GLU A 127 -9.30 10.45 21.40
CA GLU A 127 -9.08 11.57 22.32
C GLU A 127 -7.59 11.90 22.43
N TYR A 128 -6.72 10.88 22.55
CA TYR A 128 -5.27 11.05 22.50
C TYR A 128 -4.84 11.74 21.19
N HIS A 129 -5.27 11.23 20.05
CA HIS A 129 -4.87 11.72 18.73
C HIS A 129 -5.29 13.17 18.48
N ASP A 130 -6.47 13.56 18.96
CA ASP A 130 -6.95 14.94 18.82
C ASP A 130 -6.21 15.90 19.75
N ARG A 131 -6.00 15.50 21.01
CA ARG A 131 -5.31 16.34 22.00
C ARG A 131 -3.81 16.42 21.77
N SER A 132 -3.18 15.41 21.17
CA SER A 132 -1.74 15.41 20.88
C SER A 132 -1.33 16.51 19.89
N LYS A 133 -2.29 17.12 19.19
CA LYS A 133 -2.06 18.28 18.30
C LYS A 133 -1.75 19.56 19.07
N SER A 134 -2.12 19.65 20.34
CA SER A 134 -1.99 20.87 21.16
C SER A 134 -1.41 20.62 22.57
N GLU A 135 -1.32 19.37 23.01
CA GLU A 135 -0.83 18.99 24.34
C GLU A 135 0.40 18.08 24.23
N PRO A 136 1.38 18.21 25.15
CA PRO A 136 2.58 17.37 25.14
C PRO A 136 2.24 15.90 25.43
N VAL A 137 2.77 14.98 24.61
CA VAL A 137 2.51 13.53 24.69
C VAL A 137 2.59 12.93 26.11
N PRO A 138 3.56 13.31 26.99
CA PRO A 138 3.61 12.78 28.35
C PRO A 138 2.34 12.98 29.18
N SER A 139 1.62 14.10 29.03
CA SER A 139 0.36 14.35 29.76
C SER A 139 -0.80 13.50 29.27
N LEU A 140 -0.70 12.98 28.03
CA LEU A 140 -1.72 12.16 27.38
C LEU A 140 -1.44 10.66 27.50
N SER A 141 -0.26 10.27 28.00
CA SER A 141 0.15 8.87 28.19
C SER A 141 -0.89 8.01 28.94
N PRO A 142 -1.60 8.49 29.98
CA PRO A 142 -2.64 7.71 30.65
C PRO A 142 -3.76 7.23 29.72
N LEU A 143 -4.18 8.02 28.72
CA LEU A 143 -5.21 7.63 27.75
C LEU A 143 -4.81 6.37 26.97
N LEU A 144 -3.54 6.29 26.58
CA LEU A 144 -2.99 5.15 25.85
C LEU A 144 -2.84 3.91 26.74
N VAL A 145 -2.47 4.10 28.01
CA VAL A 145 -2.40 3.00 28.98
C VAL A 145 -3.79 2.41 29.23
N ASP A 146 -4.78 3.26 29.47
CA ASP A 146 -6.17 2.84 29.70
C ASP A 146 -6.75 2.13 28.46
N ALA A 147 -6.42 2.60 27.26
CA ALA A 147 -6.80 1.95 26.01
C ALA A 147 -6.17 0.55 25.89
N LEU A 148 -4.88 0.39 26.20
CA LEU A 148 -4.21 -0.92 26.20
C LEU A 148 -4.79 -1.87 27.25
N ASP A 149 -5.16 -1.37 28.43
CA ASP A 149 -5.80 -2.18 29.48
C ASP A 149 -7.17 -2.72 29.01
N LEU A 150 -7.94 -1.93 28.26
CA LEU A 150 -9.18 -2.36 27.65
C LEU A 150 -8.96 -3.41 26.54
N LEU A 151 -7.89 -3.28 25.76
CA LEU A 151 -7.57 -4.21 24.67
C LEU A 151 -6.95 -5.52 25.14
N ARG A 152 -6.29 -5.55 26.31
CA ARG A 152 -5.58 -6.73 26.84
C ARG A 152 -6.39 -8.04 26.81
N PRO A 153 -7.70 -8.08 27.14
CA PRO A 153 -8.50 -9.30 27.04
C PRO A 153 -8.81 -9.74 25.59
N LEU A 154 -8.77 -8.80 24.64
CA LEU A 154 -9.04 -9.02 23.21
C LEU A 154 -7.79 -9.37 22.41
N THR A 155 -6.60 -9.10 22.96
CA THR A 155 -5.27 -9.36 22.38
C THR A 155 -4.43 -10.33 23.23
N GLY A 156 -5.10 -11.15 24.05
CA GLY A 156 -4.47 -12.10 24.96
C GLY A 156 -4.47 -13.55 24.43
N PRO A 157 -3.96 -14.53 25.19
CA PRO A 157 -3.87 -15.93 24.74
C PRO A 157 -5.23 -16.59 24.37
N LYS A 158 -6.34 -16.02 24.82
CA LYS A 158 -7.70 -16.53 24.57
C LYS A 158 -8.40 -15.89 23.37
N SER A 159 -7.88 -14.77 22.88
CA SER A 159 -8.51 -13.96 21.83
C SER A 159 -7.45 -13.09 21.17
N MET A 160 -7.39 -13.12 19.85
CA MET A 160 -6.58 -12.21 19.04
C MET A 160 -7.49 -11.55 18.00
N ASP A 161 -8.37 -10.68 18.49
CA ASP A 161 -9.31 -9.95 17.65
C ASP A 161 -8.52 -9.00 16.71
N PRO A 162 -8.70 -9.10 15.37
CA PRO A 162 -7.87 -8.35 14.41
C PRO A 162 -7.92 -6.83 14.60
N ASP A 163 -9.09 -6.26 14.90
CA ASP A 163 -9.26 -4.82 15.05
C ASP A 163 -8.64 -4.34 16.38
N ALA A 164 -8.76 -5.14 17.44
CA ALA A 164 -8.08 -4.90 18.69
C ALA A 164 -6.54 -4.99 18.55
N VAL A 165 -6.03 -5.95 17.78
CA VAL A 165 -4.59 -6.09 17.49
C VAL A 165 -4.09 -4.89 16.71
N LYS A 166 -4.79 -4.46 15.65
CA LYS A 166 -4.40 -3.28 14.87
C LYS A 166 -4.38 -2.01 15.73
N LEU A 167 -5.39 -1.81 16.56
CA LEU A 167 -5.44 -0.66 17.46
C LEU A 167 -4.32 -0.70 18.52
N ALA A 168 -4.08 -1.87 19.13
CA ALA A 168 -2.99 -2.02 20.10
C ALA A 168 -1.63 -1.77 19.45
N ALA A 169 -1.41 -2.24 18.22
CA ALA A 169 -0.19 -1.97 17.46
C ALA A 169 0.04 -0.47 17.22
N LEU A 170 -1.01 0.27 16.82
CA LEU A 170 -0.95 1.74 16.69
C LEU A 170 -0.59 2.41 18.02
N ILE A 171 -1.20 1.97 19.12
CA ILE A 171 -0.91 2.52 20.44
C ILE A 171 0.53 2.22 20.87
N HIS A 172 1.04 1.02 20.64
CA HIS A 172 2.46 0.70 20.91
C HIS A 172 3.40 1.56 20.07
N HIS A 173 3.06 1.86 18.81
CA HIS A 173 3.84 2.78 17.97
C HIS A 173 3.88 4.19 18.56
N CYS A 174 2.73 4.74 18.97
CA CYS A 174 2.67 6.06 19.65
C CYS A 174 3.50 6.12 20.94
N ARG A 175 3.66 4.96 21.61
CA ARG A 175 4.45 4.84 22.85
C ARG A 175 5.91 4.46 22.62
N ASN A 176 6.32 4.28 21.36
CA ASN A 176 7.62 3.71 20.97
C ASN A 176 7.94 2.39 21.70
N ASP A 177 6.91 1.56 21.93
CA ASP A 177 6.98 0.32 22.70
C ASP A 177 7.18 -0.88 21.77
N ASN A 178 8.35 -0.92 21.13
CA ASN A 178 8.67 -1.92 20.10
C ASN A 178 8.70 -3.35 20.66
N ALA A 179 9.01 -3.53 21.93
CA ALA A 179 9.03 -4.85 22.57
C ALA A 179 7.63 -5.48 22.62
N ASN A 180 6.64 -4.73 23.10
CA ASN A 180 5.26 -5.24 23.15
C ASN A 180 4.63 -5.30 21.75
N LEU A 181 4.98 -4.40 20.84
CA LEU A 181 4.57 -4.49 19.44
C LEU A 181 5.05 -5.79 18.78
N ALA A 182 6.33 -6.13 18.96
CA ALA A 182 6.90 -7.36 18.43
C ALA A 182 6.22 -8.60 19.01
N ASP A 183 6.02 -8.66 20.33
CA ASP A 183 5.30 -9.78 20.97
C ASP A 183 3.85 -9.91 20.44
N LEU A 184 3.12 -8.81 20.37
CA LEU A 184 1.74 -8.77 19.89
C LEU A 184 1.65 -9.29 18.45
N CYS A 185 2.48 -8.77 17.55
CA CYS A 185 2.47 -9.14 16.14
C CYS A 185 2.92 -10.60 15.92
N GLN A 186 3.93 -11.07 16.66
CA GLN A 186 4.35 -12.48 16.59
C GLN A 186 3.23 -13.41 17.03
N ARG A 187 2.62 -13.15 18.20
CA ARG A 187 1.48 -13.96 18.69
C ARG A 187 0.30 -13.93 17.73
N PHE A 188 0.10 -12.82 17.01
CA PHE A 188 -0.97 -12.72 16.02
C PHE A 188 -0.67 -13.55 14.78
N LEU A 189 0.57 -13.49 14.27
CA LEU A 189 1.03 -14.32 13.16
C LEU A 189 0.92 -15.82 13.48
N ASP A 190 1.18 -16.21 14.73
CA ASP A 190 1.06 -17.59 15.21
C ASP A 190 -0.39 -18.12 15.17
N GLN A 191 -1.40 -17.23 15.06
CA GLN A 191 -2.81 -17.62 14.87
C GLN A 191 -3.18 -17.86 13.39
N GLU A 192 -2.22 -17.74 12.47
CA GLU A 192 -2.45 -17.85 11.02
C GLU A 192 -3.62 -16.98 10.53
N PRO A 193 -3.53 -15.65 10.71
CA PRO A 193 -4.62 -14.76 10.34
C PRO A 193 -4.81 -14.73 8.82
N ASN A 194 -5.90 -14.11 8.36
CA ASN A 194 -6.14 -13.93 6.92
C ASN A 194 -4.97 -13.17 6.25
N PRO A 195 -4.83 -13.25 4.92
CA PRO A 195 -3.68 -12.68 4.23
C PRO A 195 -3.40 -11.21 4.57
N ASP A 196 -4.41 -10.35 4.63
CA ASP A 196 -4.24 -8.90 4.86
C ASP A 196 -3.73 -8.63 6.28
N ASP A 197 -4.35 -9.27 7.27
CA ASP A 197 -3.95 -9.20 8.67
C ASP A 197 -2.55 -9.78 8.91
N ARG A 198 -2.18 -10.81 8.14
CA ARG A 198 -0.83 -11.38 8.17
C ARG A 198 0.21 -10.38 7.65
N ALA A 199 -0.03 -9.69 6.53
CA ALA A 199 0.89 -8.65 6.07
C ALA A 199 1.03 -7.53 7.08
N PHE A 200 -0.10 -7.03 7.60
CA PHE A 200 -0.09 -6.02 8.64
C PHE A 200 0.82 -6.44 9.82
N ALA A 201 0.61 -7.65 10.35
CA ALA A 201 1.38 -8.15 11.48
C ALA A 201 2.86 -8.37 11.15
N ALA A 202 3.16 -8.94 9.98
CA ALA A 202 4.53 -9.21 9.55
C ALA A 202 5.34 -7.91 9.38
N ILE A 203 4.77 -6.90 8.70
CA ILE A 203 5.43 -5.60 8.51
C ILE A 203 5.68 -4.90 9.85
N ASN A 204 4.66 -4.85 10.72
CA ASN A 204 4.82 -4.24 12.04
C ASN A 204 5.83 -4.99 12.90
N LEU A 205 5.89 -6.33 12.81
CA LEU A 205 6.91 -7.14 13.48
C LEU A 205 8.31 -6.84 12.96
N VAL A 206 8.51 -6.76 11.64
CA VAL A 206 9.82 -6.42 11.05
C VAL A 206 10.28 -5.03 11.50
N ASN A 207 9.38 -4.06 11.51
CA ASN A 207 9.68 -2.71 12.00
C ASN A 207 10.08 -2.72 13.48
N ALA A 208 9.28 -3.37 14.33
CA ALA A 208 9.55 -3.48 15.75
C ALA A 208 10.90 -4.16 16.03
N LEU A 209 11.19 -5.27 15.35
CA LEU A 209 12.46 -5.99 15.47
C LEU A 209 13.65 -5.15 14.99
N THR A 210 13.47 -4.36 13.93
CA THR A 210 14.50 -3.45 13.43
C THR A 210 14.85 -2.38 14.45
N PHE A 211 13.85 -1.73 15.07
CA PHE A 211 14.07 -0.73 16.12
C PHE A 211 14.60 -1.31 17.44
N LEU A 212 14.43 -2.61 17.66
CA LEU A 212 15.04 -3.35 18.78
C LEU A 212 16.45 -3.87 18.45
N GLU A 213 17.02 -3.52 17.29
CA GLU A 213 18.31 -4.01 16.79
C GLU A 213 18.38 -5.55 16.64
N ARG A 214 17.22 -6.22 16.56
CA ARG A 214 17.11 -7.66 16.32
C ARG A 214 17.13 -7.96 14.82
N HIS A 215 18.19 -7.51 14.15
CA HIS A 215 18.27 -7.48 12.70
C HIS A 215 18.14 -8.86 12.02
N GLU A 216 18.73 -9.90 12.61
CA GLU A 216 18.60 -11.27 12.11
C GLU A 216 17.15 -11.77 12.13
N ASP A 217 16.41 -11.50 13.22
CA ASP A 217 15.01 -11.86 13.34
C ASP A 217 14.14 -11.04 12.37
N ALA A 218 14.45 -9.75 12.19
CA ALA A 218 13.77 -8.87 11.26
C ALA A 218 13.93 -9.36 9.81
N VAL A 219 15.15 -9.73 9.42
CA VAL A 219 15.45 -10.29 8.10
C VAL A 219 14.73 -11.62 7.88
N ALA A 220 14.78 -12.54 8.87
CA ALA A 220 14.10 -13.82 8.78
C ALA A 220 12.57 -13.65 8.62
N THR A 221 11.97 -12.75 9.40
CA THR A 221 10.54 -12.44 9.35
C THR A 221 10.16 -11.83 8.00
N HIS A 222 10.91 -10.84 7.53
CA HIS A 222 10.65 -10.17 6.26
C HIS A 222 10.77 -11.15 5.08
N ARG A 223 11.83 -11.97 5.07
CA ARG A 223 12.01 -13.03 4.07
C ARG A 223 10.83 -13.99 4.02
N ALA A 224 10.36 -14.47 5.18
CA ALA A 224 9.21 -15.36 5.27
C ALA A 224 7.93 -14.67 4.77
N HIS A 225 7.76 -13.37 5.03
CA HIS A 225 6.64 -12.59 4.54
C HIS A 225 6.64 -12.48 3.00
N ILE A 226 7.78 -12.12 2.40
CA ILE A 226 7.94 -12.01 0.94
C ILE A 226 7.61 -13.34 0.25
N VAL A 227 8.19 -14.44 0.73
CA VAL A 227 7.93 -15.78 0.17
C VAL A 227 6.45 -16.14 0.26
N HIS A 228 5.83 -15.91 1.43
CA HIS A 228 4.41 -16.17 1.61
C HIS A 228 3.54 -15.34 0.67
N ALA A 229 3.85 -14.06 0.48
CA ALA A 229 3.10 -13.18 -0.42
C ALA A 229 3.22 -13.62 -1.89
N ILE A 230 4.41 -14.01 -2.33
CA ILE A 230 4.63 -14.56 -3.69
C ILE A 230 3.78 -15.82 -3.92
N GLU A 231 3.67 -16.68 -2.92
CA GLU A 231 2.94 -17.96 -3.02
C GLU A 231 1.42 -17.78 -2.94
N ASN A 232 0.92 -16.76 -2.23
CA ASN A 232 -0.49 -16.69 -1.81
C ASN A 232 -1.24 -15.44 -2.29
N ARG A 233 -0.57 -14.45 -2.90
CA ARG A 233 -1.17 -13.20 -3.37
C ARG A 233 -0.95 -12.99 -4.87
N PRO A 234 -1.86 -12.27 -5.56
CA PRO A 234 -1.64 -11.90 -6.96
C PRO A 234 -0.41 -11.00 -7.10
N ALA A 235 0.31 -11.14 -8.22
CA ALA A 235 1.56 -10.42 -8.44
C ALA A 235 1.41 -8.88 -8.48
N THR A 236 0.20 -8.38 -8.72
CA THR A 236 -0.12 -6.94 -8.63
C THR A 236 0.05 -6.37 -7.23
N GLU A 237 0.03 -7.21 -6.19
CA GLU A 237 0.15 -6.82 -4.78
C GLU A 237 1.57 -7.02 -4.24
N TRP A 238 2.49 -7.69 -4.95
CA TRP A 238 3.79 -8.01 -4.37
C TRP A 238 4.67 -6.79 -4.06
N ALA A 239 4.42 -5.65 -4.71
CA ALA A 239 5.23 -4.45 -4.49
C ALA A 239 5.18 -3.97 -3.03
N ASP A 240 4.02 -4.08 -2.37
CA ASP A 240 3.81 -3.64 -0.98
C ASP A 240 4.58 -4.45 0.07
N THR A 241 5.16 -5.59 -0.35
CA THR A 241 5.90 -6.48 0.54
C THR A 241 7.32 -6.02 0.79
N MET A 242 7.86 -5.17 -0.08
CA MET A 242 9.27 -4.74 -0.07
C MET A 242 9.43 -3.22 -0.25
N ASP A 243 8.35 -2.45 -0.33
CA ASP A 243 8.35 -0.98 -0.54
C ASP A 243 8.56 -0.17 0.75
N ILE A 244 9.11 -0.80 1.80
CA ILE A 244 9.21 -0.21 3.14
C ILE A 244 10.67 0.00 3.52
N SER A 245 11.10 1.27 3.50
CA SER A 245 12.47 1.68 3.75
C SER A 245 13.00 1.30 5.14
N SER A 246 12.19 1.27 6.19
CA SER A 246 12.62 0.83 7.53
C SER A 246 13.08 -0.63 7.54
N THR A 247 12.48 -1.48 6.71
CA THR A 247 12.84 -2.90 6.65
C THR A 247 14.20 -3.12 6.00
N SER A 248 14.65 -2.19 5.15
CA SER A 248 15.92 -2.26 4.42
C SER A 248 17.14 -2.21 5.34
N PHE A 249 17.04 -1.49 6.46
CA PHE A 249 18.14 -1.26 7.40
C PHE A 249 18.69 -2.58 7.96
N SER A 250 17.80 -3.49 8.37
CA SER A 250 18.21 -4.79 8.92
C SER A 250 18.93 -5.67 7.90
N TRP A 251 18.59 -5.58 6.60
CA TRP A 251 19.30 -6.29 5.54
C TRP A 251 20.71 -5.74 5.29
N ILE A 252 20.88 -4.43 5.42
CA ILE A 252 22.19 -3.76 5.35
C ILE A 252 23.03 -4.13 6.59
N ALA A 253 22.46 -4.01 7.79
CA ALA A 253 23.13 -4.27 9.05
C ALA A 253 23.61 -5.73 9.22
N THR A 254 22.95 -6.68 8.56
CA THR A 254 23.32 -8.10 8.56
C THR A 254 24.19 -8.52 7.38
N ASP A 255 24.65 -7.57 6.54
CA ASP A 255 25.42 -7.84 5.32
C ASP A 255 24.72 -8.79 4.32
N ARG A 256 23.39 -8.68 4.21
CA ARG A 256 22.56 -9.53 3.33
C ARG A 256 21.96 -8.78 2.14
N ARG A 257 22.60 -7.69 1.72
CA ARG A 257 22.18 -6.89 0.55
C ARG A 257 21.98 -7.75 -0.70
N ASP A 258 22.90 -8.65 -1.00
CA ASP A 258 22.83 -9.53 -2.18
C ASP A 258 21.60 -10.45 -2.14
N GLU A 259 21.19 -10.90 -0.95
CA GLU A 259 19.98 -11.69 -0.79
C GLU A 259 18.74 -10.84 -1.02
N TRP A 260 18.70 -9.65 -0.41
CA TRP A 260 17.61 -8.71 -0.61
C TRP A 260 17.43 -8.35 -2.09
N VAL A 261 18.52 -8.03 -2.80
CA VAL A 261 18.49 -7.68 -4.23
C VAL A 261 17.96 -8.84 -5.09
N ARG A 262 18.27 -10.09 -4.75
CA ARG A 262 17.68 -11.26 -5.45
C ARG A 262 16.17 -11.36 -5.25
N LEU A 263 15.69 -11.14 -4.02
CA LEU A 263 14.26 -11.13 -3.71
C LEU A 263 13.55 -9.97 -4.43
N PHE A 264 14.14 -8.77 -4.37
CA PHE A 264 13.65 -7.58 -5.06
C PHE A 264 13.50 -7.83 -6.57
N ARG A 265 14.52 -8.39 -7.24
CA ARG A 265 14.44 -8.68 -8.68
C ARG A 265 13.32 -9.66 -9.00
N THR A 266 13.06 -10.64 -8.12
CA THR A 266 11.96 -11.59 -8.27
C THR A 266 10.60 -10.89 -8.14
N VAL A 267 10.43 -10.07 -7.11
CA VAL A 267 9.22 -9.30 -6.86
C VAL A 267 8.97 -8.33 -8.01
N ASN A 268 9.95 -7.47 -8.33
CA ASN A 268 9.85 -6.42 -9.34
C ASN A 268 9.54 -6.97 -10.74
N ALA A 269 10.13 -8.12 -11.13
CA ALA A 269 9.81 -8.77 -12.40
C ALA A 269 8.40 -9.37 -12.45
N GLY A 270 7.83 -9.74 -11.29
CA GLY A 270 6.49 -10.28 -11.17
C GLY A 270 5.38 -9.22 -11.15
N VAL A 271 5.68 -8.01 -10.68
CA VAL A 271 4.66 -6.96 -10.49
C VAL A 271 4.15 -6.42 -11.83
N ALA A 272 2.97 -6.88 -12.25
CA ALA A 272 2.27 -6.30 -13.38
C ALA A 272 1.78 -4.87 -13.03
N PRO A 273 2.04 -3.86 -13.88
CA PRO A 273 1.67 -2.48 -13.57
C PRO A 273 0.16 -2.28 -13.64
N THR A 274 -0.40 -1.68 -12.59
CA THR A 274 -1.79 -1.19 -12.53
C THR A 274 -1.82 0.25 -12.01
N ALA A 275 -2.99 0.89 -12.06
CA ALA A 275 -3.16 2.22 -11.47
C ALA A 275 -3.10 2.14 -9.93
N GLU A 276 -3.59 1.03 -9.36
CA GLU A 276 -3.70 0.81 -7.92
C GLU A 276 -2.34 0.54 -7.27
N ASN A 277 -1.41 -0.10 -7.96
CA ASN A 277 -0.08 -0.42 -7.42
C ASN A 277 1.01 0.58 -7.83
N ARG A 278 0.63 1.73 -8.40
CA ARG A 278 1.58 2.75 -8.88
C ARG A 278 2.49 3.27 -7.77
N ALA A 279 1.90 3.65 -6.63
CA ALA A 279 2.63 4.14 -5.46
C ALA A 279 3.60 3.08 -4.91
N SER A 280 3.13 1.85 -4.72
CA SER A 280 3.99 0.75 -4.24
C SER A 280 5.11 0.40 -5.20
N ARG A 281 4.89 0.43 -6.53
CA ARG A 281 5.98 0.23 -7.50
C ARG A 281 7.03 1.34 -7.43
N TYR A 282 6.60 2.58 -7.20
CA TYR A 282 7.50 3.71 -7.02
C TYR A 282 8.36 3.52 -5.75
N GLU A 283 7.73 3.24 -4.61
CA GLU A 283 8.45 3.05 -3.34
C GLU A 283 9.31 1.78 -3.32
N LEU A 284 8.92 0.74 -4.06
CA LEU A 284 9.75 -0.44 -4.28
C LEU A 284 11.08 -0.09 -4.99
N CYS A 285 11.03 0.76 -6.02
CA CYS A 285 12.23 1.23 -6.71
C CYS A 285 13.10 2.09 -5.78
N HIS A 286 12.48 3.02 -5.06
CA HIS A 286 13.15 3.91 -4.12
C HIS A 286 13.85 3.12 -3.00
N THR A 287 13.16 2.15 -2.38
CA THR A 287 13.71 1.28 -1.35
C THR A 287 14.88 0.44 -1.88
N ALA A 288 14.80 -0.05 -3.12
CA ALA A 288 15.91 -0.77 -3.73
C ALA A 288 17.15 0.08 -3.92
N ILE A 289 17.00 1.32 -4.38
CA ILE A 289 18.11 2.26 -4.50
C ILE A 289 18.75 2.53 -3.13
N MET A 290 17.96 2.64 -2.07
CA MET A 290 18.49 2.78 -0.71
C MET A 290 19.31 1.57 -0.27
N VAL A 291 18.83 0.33 -0.50
CA VAL A 291 19.55 -0.91 -0.14
C VAL A 291 20.86 -1.05 -0.92
N MET A 292 20.81 -0.73 -2.21
CA MET A 292 21.94 -0.81 -3.14
C MET A 292 22.98 0.28 -2.86
N GLY A 293 22.55 1.41 -2.30
CA GLY A 293 23.41 2.49 -1.85
C GLY A 293 24.41 2.05 -0.78
N GLY A 294 25.64 2.57 -0.86
CA GLY A 294 26.70 2.28 0.12
C GLY A 294 27.39 0.91 -0.05
N ALA A 295 27.21 0.24 -1.18
CA ALA A 295 27.91 -1.00 -1.53
C ALA A 295 29.11 -0.78 -2.46
N ASP A 296 29.90 0.27 -2.23
CA ASP A 296 31.11 0.62 -2.99
C ASP A 296 30.93 0.62 -4.52
N GLY A 297 29.78 1.12 -4.99
CA GLY A 297 29.46 1.21 -6.43
C GLY A 297 29.06 -0.11 -7.10
N LYS A 298 29.00 -1.24 -6.36
CA LYS A 298 28.61 -2.57 -6.90
C LYS A 298 27.31 -2.57 -7.71
N TYR A 299 26.36 -1.72 -7.33
CA TYR A 299 25.01 -1.65 -7.90
C TYR A 299 24.76 -0.34 -8.68
N ALA A 300 25.81 0.35 -9.13
CA ALA A 300 25.66 1.66 -9.78
C ALA A 300 24.74 1.64 -11.01
N GLU A 301 24.85 0.61 -11.86
CA GLU A 301 23.98 0.45 -13.04
C GLU A 301 22.52 0.19 -12.65
N ASP A 302 22.27 -0.70 -11.67
CA ASP A 302 20.93 -0.96 -11.14
C ASP A 302 20.28 0.32 -10.60
N ILE A 303 21.04 1.16 -9.87
CA ILE A 303 20.54 2.42 -9.31
C ILE A 303 20.10 3.40 -10.42
N VAL A 304 20.88 3.50 -11.50
CA VAL A 304 20.54 4.36 -12.65
C VAL A 304 19.27 3.85 -13.33
N GLU A 305 19.17 2.53 -13.57
CA GLU A 305 17.98 1.91 -14.17
C GLU A 305 16.73 2.18 -13.33
N LEU A 306 16.81 1.95 -12.01
CA LEU A 306 15.68 2.14 -11.09
C LEU A 306 15.28 3.61 -10.97
N THR A 307 16.24 4.52 -11.00
CA THR A 307 15.96 5.97 -11.03
C THR A 307 15.19 6.33 -12.30
N GLY A 308 15.61 5.82 -13.47
CA GLY A 308 14.86 5.98 -14.72
C GLY A 308 13.44 5.41 -14.63
N ARG A 309 13.29 4.23 -14.00
CA ARG A 309 11.99 3.60 -13.79
C ARG A 309 11.04 4.43 -12.92
N MET A 310 11.55 5.10 -11.89
CA MET A 310 10.75 6.02 -11.07
C MET A 310 10.17 7.17 -11.92
N ALA A 311 10.97 7.75 -12.83
CA ALA A 311 10.50 8.78 -13.75
C ALA A 311 9.41 8.26 -14.72
N GLU A 312 9.57 7.03 -15.23
CA GLU A 312 8.55 6.38 -16.05
C GLU A 312 7.23 6.20 -15.29
N ILE A 313 7.30 5.77 -14.03
CA ILE A 313 6.12 5.57 -13.17
C ILE A 313 5.36 6.88 -12.95
N ILE A 314 6.08 7.98 -12.68
CA ILE A 314 5.49 9.33 -12.57
C ILE A 314 4.76 9.72 -13.87
N ALA A 315 5.36 9.40 -15.02
CA ALA A 315 4.82 9.75 -16.33
C ALA A 315 3.62 8.89 -16.79
N GLU A 316 3.31 7.78 -16.12
CA GLU A 316 2.21 6.88 -16.50
C GLU A 316 0.83 7.56 -16.46
N ASP A 317 0.66 8.53 -15.55
CA ASP A 317 -0.63 9.16 -15.28
C ASP A 317 -0.44 10.61 -14.83
N PRO A 318 -0.64 11.59 -15.72
CA PRO A 318 -0.45 12.99 -15.39
C PRO A 318 -1.36 13.51 -14.28
N ASP A 319 -2.50 12.85 -14.05
CA ASP A 319 -3.53 13.21 -13.08
C ASP A 319 -3.45 12.36 -11.80
N TRP A 320 -2.36 11.60 -11.61
CA TRP A 320 -2.16 10.79 -10.41
C TRP A 320 -2.13 11.68 -9.16
N SER A 321 -3.02 11.41 -8.21
CA SER A 321 -3.19 12.22 -6.99
C SER A 321 -1.93 12.36 -6.14
N GLU A 322 -1.04 11.35 -6.17
CA GLU A 322 0.23 11.37 -5.41
C GLU A 322 1.42 11.80 -6.27
N ARG A 323 1.20 12.22 -7.52
CA ARG A 323 2.27 12.58 -8.47
C ARG A 323 3.24 13.60 -7.90
N ARG A 324 2.74 14.63 -7.23
CA ARG A 324 3.56 15.69 -6.63
C ARG A 324 4.48 15.16 -5.54
N TRP A 325 4.00 14.23 -4.72
CA TRP A 325 4.81 13.54 -3.72
C TRP A 325 5.89 12.67 -4.38
N ALA A 326 5.56 11.97 -5.47
CA ALA A 326 6.53 11.16 -6.20
C ALA A 326 7.58 12.02 -6.92
N GLU A 327 7.21 13.17 -7.48
CA GLU A 327 8.15 14.13 -8.07
C GLU A 327 9.11 14.68 -7.00
N GLN A 328 8.61 15.05 -5.82
CA GLN A 328 9.42 15.49 -4.68
C GLN A 328 10.48 14.46 -4.27
N ARG A 329 10.04 13.22 -4.06
CA ARG A 329 10.93 12.11 -3.69
C ARG A 329 11.93 11.81 -4.81
N PHE A 330 11.54 12.00 -6.07
CA PHE A 330 12.41 11.76 -7.21
C PHE A 330 13.54 12.81 -7.28
N GLU A 331 13.20 14.08 -7.07
CA GLU A 331 14.18 15.16 -6.96
C GLU A 331 15.15 14.93 -5.79
N GLN A 332 14.63 14.53 -4.62
CA GLN A 332 15.46 14.17 -3.47
C GLN A 332 16.38 12.96 -3.77
N GLN A 333 15.88 11.97 -4.52
CA GLN A 333 16.66 10.80 -4.92
C GLN A 333 17.83 11.18 -5.85
N LYS A 334 17.64 12.16 -6.75
CA LYS A 334 18.74 12.68 -7.60
C LYS A 334 19.85 13.30 -6.76
N VAL A 335 19.51 14.08 -5.72
CA VAL A 335 20.50 14.61 -4.77
C VAL A 335 21.27 13.46 -4.11
N GLY A 336 20.58 12.45 -3.60
CA GLY A 336 21.23 11.28 -2.99
C GLY A 336 22.15 10.53 -3.97
N ASN A 337 21.78 10.43 -5.25
CA ASN A 337 22.61 9.81 -6.27
C ASN A 337 23.86 10.65 -6.60
N ALA A 338 23.70 11.97 -6.68
CA ALA A 338 24.80 12.90 -6.90
C ALA A 338 25.81 12.84 -5.75
N VAL A 339 25.34 12.83 -4.50
CA VAL A 339 26.20 12.66 -3.31
C VAL A 339 27.02 11.37 -3.44
N ARG A 340 26.37 10.23 -3.71
CA ARG A 340 27.07 8.94 -3.86
C ARG A 340 28.09 8.88 -5.01
N SER A 341 28.00 9.77 -6.00
CA SER A 341 28.99 9.85 -7.08
C SER A 341 30.32 10.44 -6.61
N GLY A 342 30.33 11.18 -5.50
CA GLY A 342 31.47 11.94 -5.00
C GLY A 342 31.85 13.13 -5.87
N ASP A 343 31.03 13.51 -6.85
CA ASP A 343 31.23 14.67 -7.73
C ASP A 343 30.59 15.94 -7.12
N PRO A 344 31.41 16.91 -6.65
CA PRO A 344 30.88 18.13 -6.03
C PRO A 344 30.03 18.99 -6.95
N GLU A 345 30.27 18.96 -8.27
CA GLU A 345 29.53 19.73 -9.28
C GLU A 345 28.13 19.10 -9.46
N ALA A 346 28.08 17.78 -9.67
CA ALA A 346 26.82 17.04 -9.75
C ALA A 346 25.94 17.21 -8.50
N VAL A 347 26.55 17.25 -7.31
CA VAL A 347 25.82 17.51 -6.05
C VAL A 347 25.23 18.92 -6.04
N THR A 348 26.01 19.91 -6.47
CA THR A 348 25.57 21.31 -6.49
C THR A 348 24.40 21.48 -7.47
N ASP A 349 24.53 20.94 -8.68
CA ASP A 349 23.47 20.97 -9.69
C ASP A 349 22.19 20.29 -9.19
N ALA A 350 22.29 19.10 -8.59
CA ALA A 350 21.14 18.37 -8.07
C ALA A 350 20.44 19.11 -6.91
N VAL A 351 21.20 19.78 -6.04
CA VAL A 351 20.65 20.59 -4.96
C VAL A 351 19.94 21.83 -5.51
N ASP A 352 20.54 22.51 -6.49
CA ASP A 352 19.95 23.69 -7.13
C ASP A 352 18.67 23.33 -7.90
N ASP A 353 18.66 22.20 -8.62
CA ASP A 353 17.48 21.66 -9.29
C ASP A 353 16.35 21.36 -8.29
N TYR A 354 16.67 20.69 -7.18
CA TYR A 354 15.67 20.36 -6.17
C TYR A 354 15.13 21.62 -5.47
N ARG A 355 15.98 22.62 -5.22
CA ARG A 355 15.56 23.94 -4.73
C ARG A 355 14.59 24.60 -5.70
N ALA A 356 14.95 24.67 -6.98
CA ALA A 356 14.11 25.26 -8.02
C ALA A 356 12.76 24.53 -8.15
N PHE A 357 12.72 23.23 -7.92
CA PHE A 357 11.49 22.45 -7.84
C PHE A 357 10.63 22.84 -6.62
N LEU A 358 11.23 22.95 -5.42
CA LEU A 358 10.51 23.36 -4.21
C LEU A 358 9.91 24.76 -4.35
N GLU A 359 10.62 25.71 -4.97
CA GLU A 359 10.12 27.07 -5.22
C GLU A 359 8.91 27.14 -6.17
N GLN A 360 8.71 26.12 -7.00
CA GLN A 360 7.56 26.02 -7.91
C GLN A 360 6.37 25.29 -7.28
N CYS A 361 6.54 24.70 -6.09
CA CYS A 361 5.48 23.98 -5.41
C CYS A 361 4.59 24.95 -4.61
N ASP A 362 3.28 24.82 -4.78
CA ASP A 362 2.27 25.51 -3.98
C ASP A 362 1.91 24.64 -2.76
N TRP A 363 2.88 24.44 -1.87
CA TRP A 363 2.72 23.66 -0.64
C TRP A 363 2.67 24.56 0.60
N PRO A 364 2.04 24.10 1.70
CA PRO A 364 2.14 24.78 2.98
C PRO A 364 3.61 24.99 3.37
N ASP A 365 3.90 26.15 3.94
CA ASP A 365 5.25 26.55 4.32
C ASP A 365 5.92 25.51 5.24
N GLU A 366 5.15 24.87 6.14
CA GLU A 366 5.67 23.82 7.04
C GLU A 366 6.19 22.57 6.29
N PHE A 367 5.59 22.26 5.14
CA PHE A 367 6.01 21.12 4.32
C PHE A 367 7.29 21.46 3.54
N ILE A 368 7.39 22.70 3.03
CA ILE A 368 8.60 23.23 2.40
C ILE A 368 9.75 23.25 3.41
N ALA A 369 9.48 23.70 4.64
CA ALA A 369 10.45 23.68 5.74
C ALA A 369 10.97 22.27 6.04
N THR A 370 10.07 21.28 6.10
CA THR A 370 10.45 19.87 6.30
C THR A 370 11.31 19.34 5.15
N ALA A 371 10.98 19.70 3.91
CA ALA A 371 11.76 19.29 2.73
C ALA A 371 13.20 19.86 2.76
N TYR A 372 13.37 21.12 3.15
CA TYR A 372 14.69 21.74 3.35
C TYR A 372 15.44 21.14 4.53
N SER A 373 14.76 20.85 5.65
CA SER A 373 15.38 20.19 6.82
C SER A 373 15.94 18.81 6.44
N ASN A 374 15.16 18.02 5.71
CA ASN A 374 15.60 16.71 5.20
C ASN A 374 16.76 16.84 4.22
N LEU A 375 16.74 17.84 3.33
CA LEU A 375 17.84 18.12 2.41
C LEU A 375 19.13 18.49 3.17
N GLY A 376 19.01 19.34 4.19
CA GLY A 376 20.11 19.72 5.06
C GLY A 376 20.73 18.52 5.77
N ALA A 377 19.91 17.58 6.26
CA ALA A 377 20.36 16.37 6.95
C ALA A 377 21.07 15.34 6.02
N MET A 378 20.95 15.47 4.70
CA MET A 378 21.65 14.62 3.73
C MET A 378 23.09 15.08 3.45
N MET A 379 23.45 16.31 3.79
CA MET A 379 24.75 16.94 3.50
C MET A 379 25.91 16.63 4.48
N PRO A 380 25.71 16.30 5.78
CA PRO A 380 26.80 16.06 6.73
C PRO A 380 27.65 14.84 6.42
N TRP A 381 27.23 14.00 5.47
CA TRP A 381 27.95 12.79 5.08
C TRP A 381 29.20 13.08 4.23
N GLU A 382 29.35 14.30 3.66
CA GLU A 382 30.41 14.62 2.70
C GLU A 382 31.09 16.00 2.86
N ASN A 383 31.18 16.56 4.08
CA ASN A 383 32.00 17.75 4.36
C ASN A 383 31.51 19.04 3.65
N ARG A 384 30.19 19.24 3.54
CA ARG A 384 29.53 20.36 2.83
C ARG A 384 28.64 21.20 3.75
N ASP A 385 29.19 21.57 4.90
CA ASP A 385 28.49 22.25 5.99
C ASP A 385 27.80 23.55 5.57
N GLU A 386 28.37 24.32 4.62
CA GLU A 386 27.78 25.56 4.12
C GLU A 386 26.42 25.36 3.43
N VAL A 387 26.24 24.27 2.68
CA VAL A 387 24.97 23.93 2.02
C VAL A 387 23.96 23.41 3.04
N ALA A 388 24.43 22.59 3.99
CA ALA A 388 23.61 22.11 5.11
C ALA A 388 23.05 23.28 5.92
N VAL A 389 23.90 24.23 6.32
CA VAL A 389 23.56 25.44 7.07
C VAL A 389 22.53 26.28 6.32
N TYR A 390 22.71 26.49 5.01
CA TYR A 390 21.71 27.21 4.21
C TYR A 390 20.34 26.51 4.23
N CYS A 391 20.30 25.18 4.04
CA CYS A 391 19.06 24.42 4.04
C CYS A 391 18.34 24.51 5.39
N PHE A 392 19.06 24.39 6.50
CA PHE A 392 18.47 24.51 7.83
C PHE A 392 18.00 25.94 8.15
N VAL A 393 18.76 26.97 7.76
CA VAL A 393 18.34 28.37 7.90
C VAL A 393 17.07 28.64 7.11
N ARG A 394 16.97 28.11 5.88
CA ARG A 394 15.78 28.25 5.06
C ARG A 394 14.58 27.52 5.64
N ALA A 395 14.78 26.29 6.13
CA ALA A 395 13.76 25.53 6.85
C ALA A 395 13.23 26.27 8.08
N GLN A 396 14.10 27.00 8.81
CA GLN A 396 13.70 27.84 9.93
C GLN A 396 12.94 29.12 9.51
N GLN A 397 13.23 29.67 8.33
CA GLN A 397 12.55 30.86 7.82
C GLN A 397 11.13 30.55 7.33
N ASP A 398 10.97 29.39 6.70
CA ASP A 398 9.72 28.93 6.09
C ASP A 398 8.89 28.06 7.09
N GLY A 399 9.37 27.78 8.31
CA GLY A 399 8.62 27.01 9.32
C GLY A 399 9.38 26.78 10.64
N GLU A 400 8.79 26.04 11.58
CA GLU A 400 9.52 25.57 12.77
C GLU A 400 10.32 24.30 12.43
N LEU A 401 11.63 24.31 12.71
CA LEU A 401 12.42 23.08 12.70
C LEU A 401 11.97 22.20 13.88
N ASP A 402 11.75 20.91 13.62
CA ASP A 402 11.54 19.96 14.71
C ASP A 402 12.84 19.74 15.51
N GLY A 403 12.73 19.09 16.67
CA GLY A 403 13.89 18.82 17.53
C GLY A 403 15.00 18.00 16.85
N TYR A 404 14.67 17.26 15.79
CA TYR A 404 15.62 16.49 14.99
C TYR A 404 16.38 17.39 14.00
N GLY A 405 15.68 18.30 13.32
CA GLY A 405 16.27 19.32 12.45
C GLY A 405 17.25 20.24 13.19
N TYR A 406 16.93 20.65 14.42
CA TYR A 406 17.86 21.42 15.25
C TYR A 406 19.11 20.64 15.68
N ALA A 407 18.98 19.33 15.93
CA ALA A 407 20.12 18.49 16.29
C ALA A 407 21.11 18.34 15.12
N TRP A 408 20.62 18.22 13.89
CA TRP A 408 21.46 18.20 12.69
C TRP A 408 22.03 19.57 12.36
N PHE A 409 21.26 20.65 12.51
CA PHE A 409 21.77 22.00 12.31
C PHE A 409 22.90 22.36 13.29
N ALA A 410 22.84 21.87 14.53
CA ALA A 410 23.92 22.07 15.51
C ALA A 410 25.15 21.18 15.26
N SER A 411 25.02 20.14 14.42
CA SER A 411 26.10 19.22 14.05
C SER A 411 26.81 19.61 12.74
N ALA A 412 26.15 20.38 11.89
CA ALA A 412 26.72 21.06 10.73
C ALA A 412 27.33 22.41 11.17
#